data_AF-A0A6I3IYE6-F1
#
_entry.id   AF-A0A6I3IYE6-F1
#
_cell.length_a   1.000
_cell.length_b   1.000
_cell.length_c   1.000
_cell.angle_alpha   90.00
_cell.angle_beta   90.00
_cell.angle_gamma   90.00
#
_symmetry.space_group_name_H-M   'P 1'
#
loop_
_entity.id
_entity.type
_entity.pdbx_description
1 polymer ?
#
loop_
_entity_poly.entity_id
_entity_poly.type
_entity_poly.pdbx_seq_one_letter_code
_entity_poly.pdbx_strand_id
1 'polypeptide(L)' 'MDAVTHRRHIIEVAERLVIEFAGTLPPGQVLRTVHRANRLVVHSVTDEQRAVDLCESIARRLIRDRCAEVGHPSAPA' A
#
# COMPACT_ATOMS: atom_id res chain seq x y z
N MET A 1 7.90 -13.47 -14.22
CA MET A 1 7.82 -14.21 -12.95
C MET A 1 6.49 -14.97 -12.95
N ASP A 2 6.35 -16.13 -12.32
CA ASP A 2 5.03 -16.78 -12.23
C ASP A 2 4.07 -15.95 -11.36
N ALA A 3 2.78 -15.94 -11.69
CA ALA A 3 1.74 -15.21 -10.95
C ALA A 3 1.71 -15.56 -9.45
N VAL A 4 2.20 -16.76 -9.10
CA VAL A 4 2.39 -17.24 -7.73
C VAL A 4 3.47 -16.44 -6.99
N THR A 5 4.59 -16.13 -7.66
CA THR A 5 5.69 -15.35 -7.09
C THR A 5 5.30 -13.89 -6.90
N HIS A 6 4.60 -13.31 -7.87
CA HIS A 6 4.04 -11.96 -7.74
C HIS A 6 3.09 -11.85 -6.54
N ARG A 7 2.18 -12.83 -6.40
CA ARG A 7 1.24 -12.89 -5.27
C ARG A 7 1.98 -13.00 -3.93
N ARG A 8 3.05 -13.78 -3.87
CA ARG A 8 3.87 -13.94 -2.66
C ARG A 8 4.54 -12.63 -2.25
N HIS A 9 5.15 -11.91 -3.19
CA HIS A 9 5.76 -10.60 -2.91
C HIS A 9 4.75 -9.58 -2.42
N ILE A 10 3.54 -9.55 -2.99
CA ILE A 10 2.48 -8.64 -2.52
C ILE A 10 2.05 -8.97 -1.08
N ILE A 11 2.02 -10.25 -0.70
CA ILE A 11 1.73 -10.66 0.68
C ILE A 11 2.83 -10.20 1.62
N GLU A 12 4.11 -10.43 1.27
CA GLU A 12 5.25 -10.01 2.09
C GLU A 12 5.29 -8.48 2.28
N VAL A 13 4.97 -7.70 1.23
CA VAL A 13 4.83 -6.25 1.31
C VAL A 13 3.68 -5.86 2.24
N ALA A 14 2.54 -6.55 2.15
CA ALA A 14 1.40 -6.27 3.00
C ALA A 14 1.69 -6.55 4.48
N GLU A 15 2.34 -7.67 4.80
CA GLU A 15 2.72 -8.04 6.16
C GLU A 15 3.69 -7.03 6.76
N ARG A 16 4.71 -6.62 6.01
CA ARG A 16 5.63 -5.55 6.43
C ARG A 16 4.91 -4.24 6.73
N LEU A 17 4.02 -3.81 5.84
CA LEU A 17 3.29 -2.55 6.01
C LEU A 17 2.30 -2.63 7.18
N VAL A 18 1.71 -3.80 7.45
CA VAL A 18 0.86 -3.99 8.62
C VAL A 18 1.65 -3.78 9.91
N ILE A 19 2.89 -4.27 9.97
CA ILE A 19 3.77 -4.07 11.12
C ILE A 19 4.23 -2.60 11.20
N GLU A 20 4.66 -2.03 10.07
CA GLU A 20 5.16 -0.64 10.00
C GLU A 20 4.10 0.39 10.41
N PHE A 21 2.84 0.16 10.04
CA PHE A 21 1.72 1.06 10.33
C PHE A 21 0.84 0.57 11.49
N ALA A 22 1.32 -0.40 12.27
CA ALA A 22 0.64 -0.88 13.46
C ALA A 22 0.37 0.28 14.43
N GLY A 23 -0.87 0.37 14.91
CA GLY A 23 -1.31 1.45 15.80
C GLY A 23 -1.69 2.76 15.10
N THR A 24 -1.40 2.91 13.81
CA THR A 24 -1.84 4.08 13.02
C THR A 24 -3.02 3.73 12.11
N LEU A 25 -2.98 2.57 11.46
CA LEU A 25 -4.07 2.06 10.63
C LEU A 25 -4.45 0.64 11.04
N PRO A 26 -5.74 0.28 10.96
CA PRO A 26 -6.15 -1.09 11.15
C PRO A 26 -5.58 -1.97 10.03
N PRO A 27 -5.19 -3.22 10.32
CA PRO A 27 -4.53 -4.11 9.36
C PRO A 27 -5.35 -4.33 8.09
N GLY A 28 -6.69 -4.39 8.20
CA GLY A 28 -7.59 -4.50 7.05
C GLY A 28 -7.52 -3.31 6.08
N GLN A 29 -7.22 -2.11 6.58
CA GLN A 29 -7.10 -0.91 5.75
C GLN A 29 -5.74 -0.86 5.04
N VAL A 30 -4.67 -1.33 5.70
CA VAL A 30 -3.35 -1.51 5.07
C VAL A 30 -3.45 -2.54 3.94
N LEU A 31 -4.08 -3.70 4.19
CA LEU A 31 -4.28 -4.75 3.18
C LEU A 31 -5.07 -4.24 1.97
N ARG A 32 -6.19 -3.52 2.20
CA ARG A 32 -6.98 -2.91 1.12
C ARG A 32 -6.16 -1.93 0.28
N THR A 33 -5.29 -1.16 0.92
CA THR A 33 -4.45 -0.15 0.24
C THR A 33 -3.41 -0.83 -0.65
N VAL A 34 -2.74 -1.88 -0.14
CA VAL A 34 -1.78 -2.68 -0.92
C VAL A 34 -2.44 -3.36 -2.11
N HIS A 35 -3.61 -3.96 -1.93
CA HIS A 35 -4.35 -4.55 -3.06
C HIS A 35 -4.78 -3.52 -4.11
N ARG A 36 -5.19 -2.32 -3.68
CA ARG A 36 -5.55 -1.24 -4.60
C ARG A 36 -4.33 -0.77 -5.39
N ALA A 37 -3.19 -0.58 -4.73
CA ALA A 37 -1.93 -0.22 -5.37
C ALA A 37 -1.49 -1.30 -6.39
N ASN A 38 -1.56 -2.58 -6.02
CA ASN A 38 -1.23 -3.67 -6.92
C ASN A 38 -2.11 -3.68 -8.18
N ARG A 39 -3.42 -3.43 -8.04
CA ARG A 39 -4.33 -3.35 -9.22
C ARG A 39 -3.97 -2.21 -10.17
N LEU A 40 -3.61 -1.03 -9.64
CA LEU A 40 -3.21 0.13 -10.45
C LEU A 40 -1.96 -0.15 -11.27
N VAL A 41 -1.03 -0.87 -10.65
CA VAL A 41 0.27 -1.17 -11.24
C VAL A 41 0.20 -2.27 -12.29
N VAL A 42 -0.54 -3.36 -12.02
CA VAL A 42 -0.73 -4.45 -12.99
C VAL A 42 -1.34 -3.94 -14.32
N HIS A 43 -2.07 -2.83 -14.29
CA HIS A 43 -2.63 -2.19 -15.49
C HIS A 43 -1.66 -1.25 -16.21
N SER A 44 -0.52 -0.90 -15.61
CA SER A 44 0.35 0.20 -16.05
C SER A 44 1.77 -0.24 -16.43
N VAL A 45 2.20 -1.46 -16.08
CA VAL A 45 3.62 -1.84 -16.18
C VAL A 45 3.77 -3.27 -16.69
N THR A 46 4.47 -3.43 -17.81
CA THR A 46 4.84 -4.74 -18.40
C THR A 46 6.05 -5.38 -17.71
N ASP A 47 6.79 -4.59 -16.93
CA ASP A 47 7.93 -4.98 -16.11
C ASP A 47 7.51 -5.21 -14.64
N GLU A 48 7.45 -6.46 -14.23
CA GLU A 48 6.89 -6.88 -12.93
C GLU A 48 7.73 -6.44 -11.71
N GLN A 49 9.03 -6.17 -11.88
CA GLN A 49 9.88 -5.67 -10.79
C GLN A 49 9.54 -4.20 -10.50
N ARG A 50 9.50 -3.37 -11.56
CA ARG A 50 9.05 -1.98 -11.46
C ARG A 50 7.61 -1.88 -10.99
N ALA A 51 6.80 -2.88 -11.27
CA ALA A 51 5.43 -2.94 -10.80
C ALA A 51 5.37 -2.95 -9.26
N VAL A 52 6.12 -3.86 -8.62
CA VAL A 52 6.13 -3.96 -7.14
C VAL A 52 6.65 -2.67 -6.50
N ASP A 53 7.73 -2.08 -7.04
CA ASP A 53 8.30 -0.83 -6.52
C ASP A 53 7.32 0.36 -6.64
N LEU A 54 6.58 0.44 -7.74
CA LEU A 54 5.53 1.44 -7.93
C LEU A 54 4.34 1.21 -6.98
N CYS A 55 3.98 -0.06 -6.74
CA CYS A 55 2.91 -0.43 -5.81
C CYS A 55 3.27 0.02 -4.39
N GLU A 56 4.50 -0.27 -3.95
CA GLU A 56 5.00 0.17 -2.65
C GLU A 56 5.02 1.70 -2.55
N SER A 57 5.52 2.40 -3.58
CA SER A 57 5.59 3.87 -3.60
C SER A 57 4.21 4.52 -3.50
N ILE A 58 3.22 4.01 -4.24
CA ILE A 58 1.84 4.49 -4.22
C ILE A 58 1.21 4.21 -2.86
N ALA A 59 1.36 2.99 -2.32
CA ALA A 59 0.82 2.62 -1.03
C ALA A 59 1.38 3.51 0.09
N ARG A 60 2.70 3.73 0.12
CA ARG A 60 3.36 4.61 1.10
C ARG A 60 2.83 6.04 1.03
N ARG A 61 2.58 6.57 -0.17
CA ARG A 61 2.03 7.92 -0.33
C ARG A 61 0.60 8.03 0.19
N LEU A 62 -0.27 7.10 -0.21
CA LEU A 62 -1.66 7.07 0.26
C LEU A 62 -1.78 6.93 1.78
N ILE A 63 -0.90 6.13 2.38
CA ILE A 63 -0.86 5.99 3.84
C ILE A 63 -0.43 7.30 4.51
N ARG A 64 0.64 7.95 4.01
CA ARG A 64 1.07 9.25 4.55
C ARG A 64 0.00 10.32 4.43
N ASP A 65 -0.65 10.42 3.28
CA ASP A 65 -1.74 11.38 3.06
C ASP A 65 -2.88 11.11 4.05
N ARG A 66 -3.24 9.84 4.27
CA ARG A 66 -4.26 9.46 5.25
C ARG A 66 -3.87 9.76 6.70
N CYS A 67 -2.60 9.57 7.07
CA CYS A 67 -2.10 9.95 8.39
C CYS A 67 -2.14 11.47 8.61
N ALA A 68 -1.85 12.25 7.57
CA ALA A 68 -1.95 13.71 7.62
C ALA A 68 -3.41 14.18 7.80
N GLU A 69 -4.38 13.49 7.19
CA GLU A 69 -5.82 13.75 7.39
C GLU A 69 -6.30 13.37 8.80
N VAL A 70 -5.80 12.27 9.37
CA VAL A 70 -6.17 11.82 10.73
C VAL A 70 -5.50 12.67 11.81
N GLY A 71 -4.32 13.23 11.52
CA GLY A 71 -3.58 14.13 12.41
C GLY A 71 -4.04 15.60 12.38
N HIS A 72 -4.99 15.96 11.51
CA HIS A 72 -5.64 17.28 11.52
C HIS A 72 -6.94 17.19 12.33
N PRO A 73 -6.97 17.61 13.61
CA PRO A 73 -8.22 18.11 14.17
C PRO A 73 -8.55 19.37 13.34
N SER A 74 -9.53 19.26 12.43
CA SER A 74 -10.16 20.44 11.85
C SER A 74 -10.60 21.33 13.01
N ALA A 75 -9.87 22.42 13.19
CA ALA A 75 -10.23 23.51 14.07
C ALA A 75 -11.57 24.11 13.59
N PRO A 76 -12.48 24.46 14.50
CA PRO A 76 -13.74 25.10 14.14
C PRO A 76 -13.48 26.55 13.71
N ALA A 77 -14.13 26.97 12.63
CA ALA A 77 -14.43 28.36 12.32
C ALA A 77 -15.93 28.45 11.99
#